data_AF-A0A402BIY0-F1
#
_entry.id   AF-A0A402BIY0-F1
#
_cell.length_a   1.000
_cell.length_b   1.000
_cell.length_c   1.000
_cell.angle_alpha   90.00
_cell.angle_beta   90.00
_cell.angle_gamma   90.00
#
_symmetry.space_group_name_H-M   'P 1'
#
loop_
_entity.id
_entity.type
_entity.pdbx_description
1 polymer ?
#
loop_
_entity_poly.entity_id
_entity_poly.type
_entity_poly.pdbx_seq_one_letter_code
_entity_poly.pdbx_strand_id
1 'polypeptide(L)'
;MSYEALLNNFLHWSEQQDDIRVVFIVGSRGREDHPADEWADLDIIFVTTQPYNYVTKTDWLYKVGTPWMSHLEPFRTGEIVERRVLFAGGLAVDFAPLAVDMMEKLLAVDLLPLETVILPGIHVVLDKDGYKDLLLEARERLQAQSVQSRPPHNHEFSESINDFWYHAYWVVKKWQRGELWSAKWCLDVYMKQLLLHMLEWHARATRGRDAPVKNDGRFLEEWADPRALEELPTCFAHYEHEDMRIALNATCLLYSRIAREAAHLLHYTYPNEIEERISQLLEQHQLQL
;
A
#
# COMPACT_ATOMS: atom_id res chain seq x y z
N MET A 1 -12.44 -15.17 -22.17
CA MET A 1 -12.08 -13.75 -22.30
C MET A 1 -10.78 -13.54 -21.52
N SER A 2 -9.92 -12.61 -21.91
CA SER A 2 -8.64 -12.30 -21.24
C SER A 2 -8.57 -10.82 -20.86
N TYR A 3 -7.60 -10.42 -20.04
CA TYR A 3 -7.36 -9.00 -19.75
C TYR A 3 -7.08 -8.18 -21.03
N GLU A 4 -6.31 -8.74 -21.96
CA GLU A 4 -6.05 -8.11 -23.27
C GLU A 4 -7.36 -7.90 -24.06
N ALA A 5 -8.26 -8.89 -24.05
CA ALA A 5 -9.56 -8.75 -24.71
C ALA A 5 -10.45 -7.69 -24.04
N LEU A 6 -10.47 -7.63 -22.71
CA LEU A 6 -11.20 -6.58 -21.97
C LEU A 6 -10.65 -5.19 -22.28
N LEU A 7 -9.33 -5.03 -22.26
CA LEU A 7 -8.66 -3.78 -22.61
C LEU A 7 -9.01 -3.37 -24.04
N ASN A 8 -8.88 -4.27 -25.01
CA ASN A 8 -9.18 -3.96 -26.41
C ASN A 8 -10.66 -3.56 -26.60
N ASN A 9 -11.59 -4.24 -25.94
CA ASN A 9 -13.01 -3.86 -25.98
C ASN A 9 -13.24 -2.47 -25.36
N PHE A 10 -12.61 -2.20 -24.21
CA PHE A 10 -12.69 -0.89 -23.56
C PHE A 10 -12.12 0.23 -24.44
N LEU A 11 -10.96 0.01 -25.06
CA LEU A 11 -10.34 0.97 -25.96
C LEU A 11 -11.21 1.24 -27.19
N HIS A 12 -11.70 0.19 -27.85
CA HIS A 12 -12.59 0.33 -29.00
C HIS A 12 -13.86 1.11 -28.66
N TRP A 13 -14.47 0.84 -27.50
CA TRP A 13 -15.63 1.61 -27.05
C TRP A 13 -15.28 3.05 -26.68
N SER A 14 -14.12 3.28 -26.03
CA SER A 14 -13.63 4.60 -25.60
C SER A 14 -13.27 5.51 -26.78
N GLU A 15 -12.78 4.96 -27.88
CA GLU A 15 -12.55 5.70 -29.13
C GLU A 15 -13.82 6.39 -29.62
N GLN A 16 -14.98 5.73 -29.45
CA GLN A 16 -16.29 6.23 -29.87
C GLN A 16 -16.93 7.21 -28.86
N GLN A 17 -16.33 7.43 -27.69
CA GLN A 17 -16.83 8.36 -26.68
C GLN A 17 -16.08 9.69 -26.77
N ASP A 18 -16.74 10.76 -27.21
CA ASP A 18 -16.11 12.08 -27.37
C ASP A 18 -15.60 12.66 -26.05
N ASP A 19 -16.25 12.31 -24.94
CA ASP A 19 -15.91 12.80 -23.61
C ASP A 19 -14.68 12.13 -23.02
N ILE A 20 -14.34 10.90 -23.42
CA ILE A 20 -13.09 10.23 -23.02
C ILE A 20 -11.94 10.75 -23.88
N ARG A 21 -10.94 11.34 -23.22
CA ARG A 21 -9.82 12.06 -23.85
C ARG A 21 -8.53 11.25 -23.85
N VAL A 22 -8.19 10.64 -22.72
CA VAL A 22 -6.94 9.89 -22.53
C VAL A 22 -7.25 8.62 -21.74
N VAL A 23 -6.60 7.50 -22.05
CA VAL A 23 -6.64 6.27 -21.27
C VAL A 23 -5.20 5.80 -21.03
N PHE A 24 -4.90 5.42 -19.79
CA PHE A 24 -3.63 4.84 -19.41
C PHE A 24 -3.82 3.68 -18.44
N ILE A 25 -2.93 2.69 -18.57
CA ILE A 25 -2.80 1.56 -17.66
C ILE A 25 -1.76 1.92 -16.61
N VAL A 26 -2.01 1.55 -15.36
CA VAL A 26 -1.07 1.71 -14.24
C VAL A 26 -0.86 0.38 -13.51
N GLY A 27 -0.13 0.40 -12.39
CA GLY A 27 -0.01 -0.77 -11.53
C GLY A 27 0.95 -1.84 -12.06
N SER A 28 0.74 -3.09 -11.65
CA SER A 28 1.62 -4.21 -12.01
C SER A 28 1.67 -4.47 -13.51
N ARG A 29 0.56 -4.24 -14.24
CA ARG A 29 0.47 -4.45 -15.69
C ARG A 29 1.13 -3.34 -16.52
N GLY A 30 1.46 -2.20 -15.92
CA GLY A 30 2.16 -1.10 -16.58
C GLY A 30 3.64 -0.95 -16.20
N ARG A 31 4.15 -1.72 -15.24
CA ARG A 31 5.54 -1.63 -14.76
C ARG A 31 6.48 -2.63 -15.44
N GLU A 32 7.75 -2.22 -15.59
CA GLU A 32 8.81 -3.04 -16.20
C GLU A 32 9.66 -3.80 -15.16
N ASP A 33 9.78 -3.29 -13.92
CA ASP A 33 10.68 -3.82 -12.88
C ASP A 33 10.13 -5.08 -12.18
N HIS A 34 8.82 -5.15 -11.99
CA HIS A 34 8.09 -6.32 -11.50
C HIS A 34 6.87 -6.56 -12.39
N PRO A 35 7.02 -7.28 -13.53
CA PRO A 35 5.94 -7.46 -14.49
C PRO A 35 4.79 -8.25 -13.87
N ALA A 36 3.57 -7.94 -14.28
CA ALA A 36 2.36 -8.63 -13.85
C ALA A 36 2.37 -10.13 -14.18
N ASP A 37 1.85 -10.92 -13.24
CA ASP A 37 1.56 -12.34 -13.41
C ASP A 37 0.07 -12.57 -13.77
N GLU A 38 -0.38 -13.82 -13.69
CA GLU A 38 -1.77 -14.20 -13.94
C GLU A 38 -2.75 -13.71 -12.87
N TRP A 39 -2.26 -13.36 -11.67
CA TRP A 39 -3.04 -12.92 -10.53
C TRP A 39 -3.20 -11.41 -10.44
N ALA A 40 -2.46 -10.66 -11.27
CA ALA A 40 -2.56 -9.21 -11.33
C ALA A 40 -3.91 -8.73 -11.92
N ASP A 41 -4.49 -7.73 -11.28
CA ASP A 41 -5.64 -6.99 -11.79
C ASP A 41 -5.24 -6.10 -12.98
N LEU A 42 -6.23 -5.51 -13.65
CA LEU A 42 -6.04 -4.49 -14.68
C LEU A 42 -6.52 -3.13 -14.18
N ASP A 43 -5.57 -2.25 -13.86
CA ASP A 43 -5.85 -0.88 -13.42
C ASP A 43 -5.92 0.07 -14.63
N ILE A 44 -7.11 0.59 -14.94
CA ILE A 44 -7.36 1.53 -16.02
C ILE A 44 -7.74 2.89 -15.44
N ILE A 45 -6.95 3.91 -15.75
CA ILE A 45 -7.28 5.29 -15.46
C ILE A 45 -7.57 5.99 -16.78
N PHE A 46 -8.64 6.79 -16.81
CA PHE A 46 -9.00 7.51 -18.02
C PHE A 46 -9.53 8.90 -17.71
N VAL A 47 -9.12 9.86 -18.53
CA VAL A 47 -9.50 11.28 -18.42
C VAL A 47 -10.77 11.51 -19.23
N THR A 48 -11.77 12.11 -18.62
CA THR A 48 -13.07 12.38 -19.23
C THR A 48 -13.66 13.71 -18.79
N THR A 49 -14.48 14.33 -19.64
CA THR A 49 -15.29 15.50 -19.28
C THR A 49 -16.54 15.14 -18.44
N GLN A 50 -16.86 13.85 -18.28
CA GLN A 50 -18.04 13.36 -17.57
C GLN A 50 -17.74 12.21 -16.57
N PRO A 51 -16.78 12.38 -15.63
CA PRO A 51 -16.36 11.30 -14.73
C PRO A 51 -17.51 10.72 -13.90
N TYR A 52 -18.44 11.56 -13.46
CA TYR A 52 -19.61 11.15 -12.67
C TYR A 52 -20.49 10.12 -13.39
N ASN A 53 -20.58 10.15 -14.73
CA ASN A 53 -21.39 9.18 -15.47
C ASN A 53 -20.82 7.76 -15.33
N TYR A 54 -19.49 7.61 -15.36
CA TYR A 54 -18.83 6.31 -15.26
C TYR A 54 -18.81 5.77 -13.83
N VAL A 55 -18.87 6.67 -12.85
CA VAL A 55 -19.06 6.32 -11.44
C VAL A 55 -20.52 5.97 -11.15
N THR A 56 -21.52 6.55 -11.81
CA THR A 56 -22.93 6.29 -11.45
C THR A 56 -23.63 5.26 -12.32
N LYS A 57 -23.21 5.09 -13.57
CA LYS A 57 -23.82 4.15 -14.52
C LYS A 57 -22.92 2.94 -14.72
N THR A 58 -23.55 1.80 -14.97
CA THR A 58 -22.85 0.51 -15.19
C THR A 58 -23.12 -0.09 -16.57
N ASP A 59 -24.04 0.47 -17.35
CA ASP A 59 -24.43 -0.08 -18.66
C ASP A 59 -23.26 -0.18 -19.63
N TRP A 60 -22.31 0.75 -19.51
CA TRP A 60 -21.10 0.76 -20.32
C TRP A 60 -20.18 -0.44 -20.05
N LEU A 61 -20.23 -1.03 -18.84
CA LEU A 61 -19.43 -2.22 -18.51
C LEU A 61 -19.76 -3.39 -19.44
N TYR A 62 -21.02 -3.49 -19.89
CA TYR A 62 -21.46 -4.52 -20.83
C TYR A 62 -20.88 -4.35 -22.25
N LYS A 63 -20.29 -3.18 -22.55
CA LYS A 63 -19.53 -2.96 -23.79
C LYS A 63 -18.10 -3.48 -23.69
N VAL A 64 -17.59 -3.62 -22.46
CA VAL A 64 -16.25 -4.14 -22.17
C VAL A 64 -16.27 -5.66 -22.06
N GLY A 65 -17.20 -6.20 -21.27
CA GLY A 65 -17.31 -7.63 -21.00
C GLY A 65 -18.61 -7.95 -20.27
N THR A 66 -18.71 -9.17 -19.72
CA THR A 66 -19.85 -9.55 -18.87
C THR A 66 -19.50 -9.31 -17.40
N PRO A 67 -19.96 -8.23 -16.75
CA PRO A 67 -19.67 -8.00 -15.34
C PRO A 67 -20.42 -9.01 -14.47
N TRP A 68 -19.73 -9.64 -13.53
CA TRP A 68 -20.34 -10.44 -12.46
C TRP A 68 -20.69 -9.57 -11.25
N MET A 69 -19.83 -8.62 -10.91
CA MET A 69 -20.07 -7.65 -9.84
C MET A 69 -19.32 -6.35 -10.09
N SER A 70 -19.80 -5.26 -9.48
CA SER A 70 -19.08 -4.00 -9.42
C SER A 70 -19.41 -3.25 -8.15
N HIS A 71 -18.46 -2.48 -7.64
CA HIS A 71 -18.67 -1.56 -6.53
C HIS A 71 -17.80 -0.31 -6.70
N LEU A 72 -18.04 0.68 -5.85
CA LEU A 72 -17.25 1.91 -5.80
C LEU A 72 -16.39 1.88 -4.54
N GLU A 73 -15.15 2.31 -4.68
CA GLU A 73 -14.22 2.50 -3.57
C GLU A 73 -13.50 3.84 -3.75
N PRO A 74 -13.12 4.55 -2.69
CA PRO A 74 -12.16 5.62 -2.82
C PRO A 74 -10.85 5.06 -3.37
N PHE A 75 -10.32 5.65 -4.44
CA PHE A 75 -8.95 5.42 -4.88
C PHE A 75 -8.00 5.72 -3.71
N ARG A 76 -6.80 5.11 -3.69
CA ARG A 76 -5.84 5.10 -2.55
C ARG A 76 -5.64 6.42 -1.78
N THR A 77 -5.91 7.57 -2.38
CA THR A 77 -5.76 8.91 -1.82
C THR A 77 -7.06 9.58 -1.34
N GLY A 78 -8.22 8.96 -1.58
CA GLY A 78 -9.55 9.42 -1.17
C GLY A 78 -10.23 10.44 -2.09
N GLU A 79 -9.47 11.10 -2.98
CA GLU A 79 -9.99 12.20 -3.83
C GLU A 79 -10.66 11.72 -5.12
N ILE A 80 -10.34 10.51 -5.57
CA ILE A 80 -10.93 9.87 -6.75
C ILE A 80 -11.76 8.69 -6.29
N VAL A 81 -12.83 8.40 -7.01
CA VAL A 81 -13.59 7.17 -6.83
C VAL A 81 -13.23 6.20 -7.96
N GLU A 82 -12.78 5.02 -7.60
CA GLU A 82 -12.58 3.91 -8.53
C GLU A 82 -13.82 3.01 -8.57
N ARG A 83 -14.10 2.47 -9.75
CA ARG A 83 -15.09 1.44 -9.97
C ARG A 83 -14.37 0.12 -10.17
N ARG A 84 -14.36 -0.72 -9.14
CA ARG A 84 -13.84 -2.09 -9.18
C ARG A 84 -14.87 -3.00 -9.81
N VAL A 85 -14.47 -3.80 -10.79
CA VAL A 85 -15.35 -4.70 -11.54
C VAL A 85 -14.71 -6.07 -11.65
N LEU A 86 -15.45 -7.10 -11.27
CA LEU A 86 -15.08 -8.48 -11.59
C LEU A 86 -15.88 -8.93 -12.81
N PHE A 87 -15.20 -9.18 -13.93
CA PHE A 87 -15.79 -9.71 -15.15
C PHE A 87 -15.81 -11.24 -15.16
N ALA A 88 -16.61 -11.80 -16.06
CA ALA A 88 -16.72 -13.23 -16.28
C ALA A 88 -15.36 -13.89 -16.51
N GLY A 89 -15.12 -14.99 -15.78
CA GLY A 89 -13.83 -15.65 -15.74
C GLY A 89 -12.92 -15.18 -14.60
N GLY A 90 -13.42 -14.35 -13.68
CA GLY A 90 -12.65 -13.88 -12.52
C GLY A 90 -11.64 -12.78 -12.85
N LEU A 91 -11.89 -12.02 -13.91
CA LEU A 91 -10.98 -10.96 -14.38
C LEU A 91 -11.33 -9.64 -13.70
N ALA A 92 -10.47 -9.16 -12.80
CA ALA A 92 -10.68 -7.94 -12.03
C ALA A 92 -10.09 -6.71 -12.74
N VAL A 93 -10.92 -5.69 -12.92
CA VAL A 93 -10.55 -4.43 -13.58
C VAL A 93 -11.00 -3.27 -12.72
N ASP A 94 -10.05 -2.38 -12.40
CA ASP A 94 -10.29 -1.18 -11.62
C ASP A 94 -10.31 0.01 -12.57
N PHE A 95 -11.44 0.72 -12.62
CA PHE A 95 -11.63 1.88 -13.49
C PHE A 95 -11.65 3.17 -12.68
N ALA A 96 -10.69 4.06 -12.91
CA ALA A 96 -10.63 5.37 -12.29
C ALA A 96 -10.89 6.48 -13.34
N PRO A 97 -12.14 6.99 -13.44
CA PRO A 97 -12.45 8.15 -14.26
C PRO A 97 -11.92 9.43 -13.61
N LEU A 98 -11.02 10.14 -14.30
CA LEU A 98 -10.50 11.44 -13.89
C LEU A 98 -11.19 12.56 -14.64
N ALA A 99 -11.50 13.65 -13.94
CA ALA A 99 -11.91 14.89 -14.58
C ALA A 99 -10.73 15.52 -15.35
N VAL A 100 -11.03 16.25 -16.43
CA VAL A 100 -9.99 16.90 -17.26
C VAL A 100 -9.12 17.88 -16.46
N ASP A 101 -9.69 18.60 -15.49
CA ASP A 101 -8.94 19.52 -14.62
C ASP A 101 -7.95 18.83 -13.70
N MET A 102 -8.15 17.54 -13.39
CA MET A 102 -7.15 16.74 -12.66
C MET A 102 -5.90 16.45 -13.49
N MET A 103 -6.02 16.47 -14.82
CA MET A 103 -4.89 16.22 -15.72
C MET A 103 -3.81 17.28 -15.55
N GLU A 104 -4.19 18.56 -15.47
CA GLU A 104 -3.23 19.66 -15.27
C GLU A 104 -2.47 19.51 -13.96
N LYS A 105 -3.15 19.11 -12.88
CA LYS A 105 -2.53 18.90 -11.57
C LYS A 105 -1.61 17.68 -11.56
N LEU A 106 -2.00 16.59 -12.24
CA LEU A 106 -1.15 15.40 -12.43
C LEU A 106 0.12 15.76 -13.21
N LEU A 107 -0.01 16.58 -14.26
CA LEU A 107 1.13 17.09 -15.02
C LEU A 107 1.98 18.04 -14.19
N ALA A 108 1.40 18.83 -13.29
CA ALA A 108 2.16 19.73 -12.42
C ALA A 108 2.95 18.97 -11.34
N VAL A 109 2.61 17.71 -11.05
CA VAL A 109 3.11 16.97 -9.88
C VAL A 109 2.69 17.72 -8.59
N ASP A 110 1.39 18.08 -8.54
CA ASP A 110 0.74 18.87 -7.48
C ASP A 110 -0.46 18.13 -6.85
N LEU A 111 -0.52 16.81 -7.02
CA LEU A 111 -1.55 15.92 -6.48
C LEU A 111 -1.00 14.92 -5.47
N LEU A 112 0.12 15.17 -4.79
CA LEU A 112 0.63 14.22 -3.79
C LEU A 112 -0.47 13.75 -2.83
N PRO A 113 -0.67 12.42 -2.64
CA PRO A 113 0.20 11.32 -3.09
C PRO A 113 -0.21 10.66 -4.41
N LEU A 114 -1.22 11.15 -5.12
CA LEU A 114 -1.89 10.53 -6.26
C LEU A 114 -0.94 10.21 -7.42
N GLU A 115 -0.09 11.15 -7.79
CA GLU A 115 0.94 10.98 -8.82
C GLU A 115 2.00 9.91 -8.47
N THR A 116 2.26 9.66 -7.18
CA THR A 116 3.16 8.57 -6.73
C THR A 116 2.59 7.19 -6.97
N VAL A 117 1.28 7.10 -7.19
CA VAL A 117 0.60 5.85 -7.55
C VAL A 117 0.44 5.75 -9.07
N ILE A 118 0.06 6.86 -9.72
CA ILE A 118 -0.32 6.87 -11.13
C ILE A 118 0.88 6.89 -12.08
N LEU A 119 1.85 7.77 -11.83
CA LEU A 119 2.94 8.00 -12.78
C LEU A 119 3.93 6.82 -12.82
N PRO A 120 4.26 6.15 -11.70
CA PRO A 120 5.08 4.94 -11.74
C PRO A 120 4.38 3.80 -12.49
N GLY A 121 4.89 3.44 -13.66
CA GLY A 121 4.31 2.40 -14.51
C GLY A 121 3.15 2.88 -15.39
N ILE A 122 3.03 4.18 -15.64
CA ILE A 122 2.03 4.69 -16.59
C ILE A 122 2.32 4.20 -18.02
N HIS A 123 1.30 3.62 -18.65
CA HIS A 123 1.32 3.22 -20.05
C HIS A 123 0.11 3.81 -20.78
N VAL A 124 0.34 4.85 -21.59
CA VAL A 124 -0.72 5.55 -22.33
C VAL A 124 -1.16 4.71 -23.54
N VAL A 125 -2.44 4.35 -23.57
CA VAL A 125 -3.05 3.45 -24.56
C VAL A 125 -4.08 4.12 -25.47
N LEU A 126 -4.62 5.28 -25.06
CA LEU A 126 -5.42 6.16 -25.89
C LEU A 126 -5.09 7.61 -25.54
N ASP A 127 -4.90 8.46 -26.56
CA ASP A 127 -4.61 9.88 -26.36
C ASP A 127 -5.16 10.70 -27.52
N LYS A 128 -6.30 11.37 -27.29
CA LYS A 128 -6.97 12.21 -28.29
C LYS A 128 -6.49 13.67 -28.28
N ASP A 129 -5.71 14.05 -27.27
CA ASP A 129 -5.32 15.45 -27.01
C ASP A 129 -3.79 15.68 -27.01
N GLY A 130 -2.98 14.62 -27.14
CA GLY A 130 -1.52 14.70 -27.25
C GLY A 130 -0.81 14.88 -25.90
N TYR A 131 -1.35 14.31 -24.82
CA TYR A 131 -0.79 14.38 -23.48
C TYR A 131 0.34 13.38 -23.18
N LYS A 132 0.58 12.40 -24.05
CA LYS A 132 1.54 11.31 -23.79
C LYS A 132 2.92 11.79 -23.37
N ASP A 133 3.53 12.70 -24.12
CA ASP A 133 4.88 13.17 -23.83
C ASP A 133 4.93 13.98 -22.52
N LEU A 134 3.91 14.81 -22.27
CA LEU A 134 3.78 15.59 -21.03
C LEU A 134 3.66 14.70 -19.79
N LEU A 135 2.93 13.57 -19.88
CA LEU A 135 2.83 12.58 -18.80
C LEU A 135 4.16 11.88 -18.54
N LEU A 136 4.93 11.57 -19.58
CA LEU A 136 6.25 10.98 -19.43
C LEU A 136 7.23 11.96 -18.77
N GLU A 137 7.20 13.24 -19.16
CA GLU A 137 7.98 14.30 -18.51
C GLU A 137 7.59 14.50 -17.04
N ALA A 138 6.29 14.43 -16.71
CA ALA A 138 5.82 14.50 -15.33
C ALA A 138 6.33 13.32 -14.50
N ARG A 139 6.32 12.09 -15.07
CA ARG A 139 6.88 10.90 -14.43
C ARG A 139 8.37 11.05 -14.13
N GLU A 140 9.15 11.56 -15.09
CA GLU A 140 10.59 11.79 -14.90
C GLU A 140 10.86 12.83 -13.81
N ARG A 141 10.10 13.92 -13.77
CA ARG A 141 10.18 14.91 -12.69
C ARG A 141 9.87 14.31 -11.33
N LEU A 142 8.81 13.50 -11.23
CA LEU A 142 8.47 12.81 -9.99
C LEU A 142 9.59 11.86 -9.56
N GLN A 143 10.14 11.07 -10.48
CA GLN A 143 11.26 10.16 -10.19
C GLN A 143 12.48 10.93 -9.67
N ALA A 144 12.82 12.06 -10.28
CA ALA A 144 13.90 12.92 -9.80
C ALA A 144 13.65 13.46 -8.38
N GLN A 145 12.39 13.67 -7.98
CA GLN A 145 12.02 14.03 -6.62
C GLN A 145 12.02 12.83 -5.65
N SER A 146 11.63 11.63 -6.11
CA SER A 146 11.44 10.44 -5.26
C SER A 146 12.73 9.70 -4.90
N VAL A 147 13.85 9.92 -5.62
CA VAL A 147 15.18 9.34 -5.32
C VAL A 147 15.72 9.76 -3.94
N GLN A 148 14.99 10.59 -3.18
CA GLN A 148 15.29 10.94 -1.81
C GLN A 148 14.23 10.42 -0.83
N SER A 149 14.09 9.10 -0.66
CA SER A 149 13.56 8.59 0.61
C SER A 149 14.58 8.93 1.69
N ARG A 150 14.43 10.09 2.33
CA ARG A 150 15.26 10.48 3.48
C ARG A 150 15.17 9.39 4.55
N PRO A 151 16.26 9.07 5.27
CA PRO A 151 16.14 8.30 6.49
C PRO A 151 15.18 9.04 7.45
N PRO A 152 14.42 8.33 8.30
CA PRO A 152 13.54 8.98 9.26
C PRO A 152 14.36 9.91 10.14
N HIS A 153 13.82 11.07 10.52
CA HIS A 153 14.46 11.88 11.56
C HIS A 153 14.48 11.08 12.88
N ASN A 154 15.48 11.35 13.72
CA ASN A 154 15.60 10.70 15.04
C ASN A 154 14.30 10.80 15.87
N HIS A 155 13.60 11.94 15.78
CA HIS A 155 12.29 12.10 16.41
C HIS A 155 11.22 11.16 15.81
N GLU A 156 11.08 11.09 14.48
CA GLU A 156 10.14 10.17 13.81
C GLU A 156 10.42 8.71 14.19
N PHE A 157 11.70 8.35 14.26
CA PHE A 157 12.14 7.03 14.68
C PHE A 157 11.78 6.72 16.14
N SER A 158 12.05 7.67 17.04
CA SER A 158 11.75 7.55 18.47
C SER A 158 10.25 7.46 18.74
N GLU A 159 9.44 8.28 18.03
CA GLU A 159 7.98 8.24 18.16
C GLU A 159 7.39 6.91 17.70
N SER A 160 7.92 6.32 16.61
CA SER A 160 7.50 4.98 16.17
C SER A 160 7.77 3.91 17.24
N ILE A 161 8.90 3.98 17.94
CA ILE A 161 9.22 3.07 19.05
C ILE A 161 8.27 3.30 20.23
N ASN A 162 7.99 4.56 20.59
CA ASN A 162 7.04 4.89 21.65
C ASN A 162 5.64 4.36 21.34
N ASP A 163 5.18 4.56 20.11
CA ASP A 163 3.89 4.12 19.62
C ASP A 163 3.75 2.59 19.70
N PHE A 164 4.79 1.86 19.26
CA PHE A 164 4.82 0.40 19.33
C PHE A 164 4.68 -0.11 20.77
N TRP A 165 5.53 0.37 21.68
CA TRP A 165 5.52 -0.10 23.08
C TRP A 165 4.25 0.32 23.83
N TYR A 166 3.71 1.51 23.54
CA TYR A 166 2.41 1.92 24.08
C TYR A 166 1.31 0.94 23.67
N HIS A 167 1.26 0.57 22.39
CA HIS A 167 0.25 -0.33 21.86
C HIS A 167 0.45 -1.78 22.28
N ALA A 168 1.69 -2.23 22.51
CA ALA A 168 1.95 -3.53 23.14
C ALA A 168 1.26 -3.64 24.52
N TYR A 169 1.38 -2.60 25.36
CA TYR A 169 0.68 -2.56 26.64
C TYR A 169 -0.83 -2.39 26.47
N TRP A 170 -1.27 -1.59 25.48
CA TRP A 170 -2.69 -1.42 25.19
C TRP A 170 -3.39 -2.73 24.81
N VAL A 171 -2.73 -3.61 24.04
CA VAL A 171 -3.22 -4.97 23.72
C VAL A 171 -3.56 -5.71 25.01
N VAL A 172 -2.63 -5.74 25.97
CA VAL A 172 -2.84 -6.41 27.26
C VAL A 172 -4.00 -5.78 28.03
N LYS A 173 -4.11 -4.44 28.06
CA LYS A 173 -5.24 -3.77 28.71
C LYS A 173 -6.59 -4.15 28.11
N LYS A 174 -6.69 -4.21 26.78
CA LYS A 174 -7.93 -4.60 26.09
C LYS A 174 -8.28 -6.05 26.34
N TRP A 175 -7.26 -6.91 26.31
CA TRP A 175 -7.43 -8.30 26.60
C TRP A 175 -7.94 -8.54 28.02
N GLN A 176 -7.33 -7.92 29.03
CA GLN A 176 -7.75 -8.01 30.44
C GLN A 176 -9.18 -7.51 30.68
N ARG A 177 -9.74 -6.71 29.75
CA ARG A 177 -11.14 -6.26 29.78
C ARG A 177 -12.10 -7.19 29.07
N GLY A 178 -11.63 -8.32 28.55
CA GLY A 178 -12.40 -9.24 27.70
C GLY A 178 -12.65 -8.70 26.29
N GLU A 179 -12.00 -7.61 25.88
CA GLU A 179 -12.14 -6.99 24.55
C GLU A 179 -11.18 -7.66 23.54
N LEU A 180 -11.29 -8.99 23.37
CA LEU A 180 -10.35 -9.80 22.60
C LEU A 180 -10.24 -9.35 21.13
N TRP A 181 -11.35 -8.96 20.51
CA TRP A 181 -11.37 -8.41 19.15
C TRP A 181 -10.48 -7.17 19.03
N SER A 182 -10.61 -6.22 19.96
CA SER A 182 -9.80 -5.00 19.96
C SER A 182 -8.33 -5.29 20.21
N ALA A 183 -8.04 -6.20 21.15
CA ALA A 183 -6.68 -6.65 21.42
C ALA A 183 -6.04 -7.28 20.18
N LYS A 184 -6.77 -8.18 19.48
CA LYS A 184 -6.28 -8.83 18.26
C LYS A 184 -6.09 -7.85 17.12
N TRP A 185 -7.06 -6.96 16.90
CA TRP A 185 -6.95 -5.93 15.87
C TRP A 185 -5.70 -5.06 16.09
N CYS A 186 -5.43 -4.65 17.33
CA CYS A 186 -4.22 -3.87 17.60
C CYS A 186 -2.94 -4.70 17.41
N LEU A 187 -2.92 -5.96 17.86
CA LEU A 187 -1.75 -6.83 17.72
C LEU A 187 -1.43 -7.17 16.26
N ASP A 188 -2.42 -7.58 15.47
CA ASP A 188 -2.23 -8.14 14.13
C ASP A 188 -2.44 -7.14 13.00
N VAL A 189 -2.98 -5.96 13.28
CA VAL A 189 -3.13 -4.88 12.29
C VAL A 189 -2.23 -3.70 12.66
N TYR A 190 -2.54 -3.01 13.76
CA TYR A 190 -1.85 -1.76 14.10
C TYR A 190 -0.36 -1.96 14.41
N MET A 191 -0.02 -2.87 15.32
CA MET A 191 1.37 -3.17 15.67
C MET A 191 2.14 -3.80 14.50
N LYS A 192 1.47 -4.53 13.60
CA LYS A 192 2.10 -5.09 12.40
C LYS A 192 2.45 -4.02 11.39
N GLN A 193 1.63 -2.97 11.28
CA GLN A 193 1.97 -1.81 10.46
C GLN A 193 3.21 -1.09 11.01
N LEU A 194 3.32 -0.93 12.34
CA LEU A 194 4.53 -0.37 12.96
C LEU A 194 5.77 -1.24 12.74
N LEU A 195 5.63 -2.56 12.89
CA LEU A 195 6.69 -3.51 12.60
C LEU A 195 7.13 -3.45 11.14
N LEU A 196 6.17 -3.37 10.20
CA LEU A 196 6.46 -3.23 8.78
C LEU A 196 7.26 -1.96 8.50
N HIS A 197 6.85 -0.80 9.03
CA HIS A 197 7.61 0.44 8.86
C HIS A 197 9.04 0.33 9.41
N MET A 198 9.21 -0.33 10.55
CA MET A 198 10.54 -0.56 11.14
C MET A 198 11.40 -1.50 10.28
N LEU A 199 10.80 -2.53 9.67
CA LEU A 199 11.48 -3.40 8.70
C LEU A 199 11.89 -2.63 7.44
N GLU A 200 11.05 -1.73 6.93
CA GLU A 200 11.37 -0.86 5.80
C GLU A 200 12.57 0.04 6.10
N TRP A 201 12.58 0.69 7.28
CA TRP A 201 13.72 1.50 7.73
C TRP A 201 14.99 0.68 7.91
N HIS A 202 14.88 -0.51 8.51
CA HIS A 202 16.01 -1.42 8.67
C HIS A 202 16.59 -1.86 7.32
N ALA A 203 15.74 -2.23 6.36
CA ALA A 203 16.17 -2.65 5.02
C ALA A 203 16.90 -1.52 4.27
N ARG A 204 16.35 -0.29 4.31
CA ARG A 204 17.00 0.90 3.73
C ARG A 204 18.32 1.26 4.43
N ALA A 205 18.38 1.13 5.76
CA ALA A 205 19.59 1.37 6.52
C ALA A 205 20.69 0.32 6.22
N THR A 206 20.30 -0.93 5.96
CA THR A 206 21.22 -2.03 5.68
C THR A 206 21.74 -2.04 4.25
N ARG A 207 20.86 -1.87 3.27
CA ARG A 207 21.18 -2.02 1.83
C ARG A 207 21.51 -0.69 1.13
N GLY A 208 21.37 0.44 1.84
CA GLY A 208 21.56 1.78 1.30
C GLY A 208 20.27 2.42 0.80
N ARG A 209 20.35 3.72 0.48
CA ARG A 209 19.17 4.56 0.15
C ARG A 209 18.44 4.12 -1.12
N ASP A 210 19.13 3.46 -2.04
CA ASP A 210 18.58 3.00 -3.32
C ASP A 210 17.99 1.58 -3.23
N ALA A 211 17.88 1.02 -2.02
CA ALA A 211 17.25 -0.28 -1.83
C ALA A 211 15.80 -0.25 -2.35
N PRO A 212 15.37 -1.23 -3.17
CA PRO A 212 14.05 -1.26 -3.79
C PRO A 212 12.96 -1.68 -2.78
N VAL A 213 12.93 -1.05 -1.61
CA VAL A 213 11.93 -1.27 -0.57
C VAL A 213 10.63 -0.62 -1.04
N LYS A 214 9.68 -1.46 -1.45
CA LYS A 214 8.34 -1.02 -1.83
C LYS A 214 7.50 -0.80 -0.57
N ASN A 215 6.68 0.24 -0.60
CA ASN A 215 5.78 0.58 0.51
C ASN A 215 4.67 -0.48 0.68
N ASP A 216 4.01 -0.44 1.83
CA ASP A 216 2.86 -1.27 2.20
C ASP A 216 3.17 -2.78 2.20
N GLY A 217 4.43 -3.16 2.43
CA GLY A 217 4.83 -4.57 2.55
C GLY A 217 4.86 -5.34 1.24
N ARG A 218 4.77 -4.65 0.10
CA ARG A 218 4.86 -5.31 -1.20
C ARG A 218 6.24 -5.96 -1.38
N PHE A 219 6.25 -7.23 -1.74
CA PHE A 219 7.46 -8.03 -1.95
C PHE A 219 8.37 -8.07 -0.72
N LEU A 220 7.78 -8.05 0.49
CA LEU A 220 8.49 -8.12 1.77
C LEU A 220 9.56 -9.22 1.76
N GLU A 221 9.25 -10.37 1.16
CA GLU A 221 10.08 -11.55 1.04
C GLU A 221 11.37 -11.30 0.24
N GLU A 222 11.39 -10.31 -0.64
CA GLU A 222 12.54 -9.97 -1.48
C GLU A 222 13.51 -8.98 -0.79
N TRP A 223 12.98 -8.10 0.08
CA TRP A 223 13.74 -6.98 0.62
C TRP A 223 13.98 -7.01 2.13
N ALA A 224 13.15 -7.72 2.91
CA ALA A 224 13.35 -7.81 4.36
C ALA A 224 14.60 -8.61 4.73
N ASP A 225 15.01 -8.50 5.99
CA ASP A 225 16.07 -9.34 6.54
C ASP A 225 15.58 -10.81 6.60
N PRO A 226 16.32 -11.79 6.05
CA PRO A 226 15.91 -13.19 6.09
C PRO A 226 15.62 -13.72 7.50
N ARG A 227 16.33 -13.23 8.52
CA ARG A 227 16.08 -13.59 9.94
C ARG A 227 14.73 -13.07 10.40
N ALA A 228 14.36 -11.85 9.97
CA ALA A 228 13.04 -11.31 10.27
C ALA A 228 11.93 -12.12 9.59
N LEU A 229 12.14 -12.53 8.34
CA LEU A 229 11.17 -13.36 7.60
C LEU A 229 10.96 -14.73 8.25
N GLU A 230 11.99 -15.32 8.85
CA GLU A 230 11.89 -16.58 9.59
C GLU A 230 11.07 -16.42 10.90
N GLU A 231 11.23 -15.29 11.59
CA GLU A 231 10.51 -15.00 12.84
C GLU A 231 9.06 -14.56 12.60
N LEU A 232 8.78 -13.90 11.46
CA LEU A 232 7.52 -13.24 11.16
C LEU A 232 6.27 -14.12 11.28
N PRO A 233 6.24 -15.40 10.84
CA PRO A 233 5.06 -16.26 10.99
C PRO A 233 4.60 -16.41 12.44
N THR A 234 5.52 -16.39 13.40
CA THR A 234 5.19 -16.52 14.83
C THR A 234 4.59 -15.25 15.43
N CYS A 235 4.66 -14.13 14.71
CA CYS A 235 4.13 -12.85 15.16
C CYS A 235 2.61 -12.72 14.94
N PHE A 236 1.98 -13.61 14.17
CA PHE A 236 0.55 -13.55 13.88
C PHE A 236 -0.23 -14.57 14.70
N ALA A 237 -1.24 -14.10 15.41
CA ALA A 237 -2.08 -14.96 16.22
C ALA A 237 -3.25 -15.55 15.42
N HIS A 238 -3.76 -16.69 15.85
CA HIS A 238 -5.14 -17.11 15.68
C HIS A 238 -6.06 -16.31 16.64
N TYR A 239 -7.37 -16.48 16.53
CA TYR A 239 -8.34 -15.85 17.45
C TYR A 239 -8.46 -16.67 18.75
N GLU A 240 -7.37 -16.80 19.48
CA GLU A 240 -7.25 -17.64 20.68
C GLU A 240 -6.29 -16.99 21.67
N HIS A 241 -6.57 -17.13 22.97
CA HIS A 241 -5.85 -16.45 24.03
C HIS A 241 -4.37 -16.84 24.09
N GLU A 242 -4.04 -18.12 24.16
CA GLU A 242 -2.64 -18.53 24.28
C GLU A 242 -1.83 -18.14 23.03
N ASP A 243 -2.44 -18.25 21.86
CA ASP A 243 -1.76 -17.89 20.62
C ASP A 243 -1.52 -16.37 20.49
N MET A 244 -2.47 -15.54 20.95
CA MET A 244 -2.26 -14.10 21.03
C MET A 244 -1.12 -13.72 21.99
N ARG A 245 -0.86 -14.52 23.03
CA ARG A 245 0.21 -14.28 24.00
C ARG A 245 1.56 -14.57 23.35
N ILE A 246 1.65 -15.70 22.64
CA ILE A 246 2.82 -16.10 21.87
C ILE A 246 3.13 -15.04 20.81
N ALA A 247 2.13 -14.65 20.02
CA ALA A 247 2.26 -13.67 18.95
C ALA A 247 2.66 -12.27 19.45
N LEU A 248 2.11 -11.81 20.57
CA LEU A 248 2.50 -10.53 21.19
C LEU A 248 3.98 -10.56 21.59
N ASN A 249 4.41 -11.62 22.26
CA ASN A 249 5.81 -11.75 22.69
C ASN A 249 6.76 -11.86 21.48
N ALA A 250 6.42 -12.66 20.47
CA ALA A 250 7.19 -12.76 19.23
C ALA A 250 7.27 -11.40 18.50
N THR A 251 6.17 -10.67 18.41
CA THR A 251 6.12 -9.33 17.78
C THR A 251 7.03 -8.35 18.53
N CYS A 252 6.99 -8.33 19.87
CA CYS A 252 7.85 -7.47 20.69
C CYS A 252 9.34 -7.81 20.52
N LEU A 253 9.71 -9.09 20.51
CA LEU A 253 11.08 -9.53 20.34
C LEU A 253 11.64 -9.16 18.96
N LEU A 254 10.88 -9.46 17.90
CA LEU A 254 11.27 -9.12 16.53
C LEU A 254 11.39 -7.59 16.35
N TYR A 255 10.41 -6.82 16.83
CA TYR A 255 10.44 -5.36 16.76
C TYR A 255 11.65 -4.77 17.48
N SER A 256 11.90 -5.21 18.72
CA SER A 256 13.05 -4.76 19.52
C SER A 256 14.37 -5.01 18.78
N ARG A 257 14.57 -6.21 18.25
CA ARG A 257 15.78 -6.56 17.50
C ARG A 257 15.97 -5.66 16.28
N ILE A 258 14.96 -5.56 15.42
CA ILE A 258 15.02 -4.77 14.18
C ILE A 258 15.21 -3.28 14.48
N ALA A 259 14.50 -2.75 15.49
CA ALA A 259 14.65 -1.35 15.88
C ALA A 259 16.03 -1.04 16.46
N ARG A 260 16.63 -1.95 17.23
CA ARG A 260 18.01 -1.78 17.74
C ARG A 260 19.04 -1.81 16.61
N GLU A 261 18.91 -2.76 15.68
CA GLU A 261 19.78 -2.86 14.50
C GLU A 261 19.64 -1.60 13.62
N ALA A 262 18.42 -1.14 13.37
CA ALA A 262 18.15 0.09 12.61
C ALA A 262 18.69 1.33 13.31
N ALA A 263 18.51 1.47 14.64
CA ALA A 263 19.06 2.58 15.41
C ALA A 263 20.59 2.64 15.30
N HIS A 264 21.26 1.48 15.41
CA HIS A 264 22.71 1.40 15.25
C HIS A 264 23.17 1.83 13.85
N LEU A 265 22.52 1.32 12.80
CA LEU A 265 22.84 1.65 11.40
C LEU A 265 22.57 3.12 11.04
N LEU A 266 21.54 3.73 11.65
CA LEU A 266 21.15 5.13 11.44
C LEU A 266 21.84 6.11 12.40
N HIS A 267 22.68 5.60 13.32
CA HIS A 267 23.35 6.38 14.37
C HIS A 267 22.37 7.11 15.32
N TYR A 268 21.26 6.45 15.66
CA TYR A 268 20.29 6.90 16.66
C TYR A 268 20.41 6.13 17.97
N THR A 269 19.86 6.68 19.04
CA THR A 269 19.82 6.04 20.35
C THR A 269 18.50 5.29 20.51
N TYR A 270 18.56 3.98 20.73
CA TYR A 270 17.39 3.19 21.07
C TYR A 270 16.96 3.45 22.52
N PRO A 271 15.67 3.74 22.81
CA PRO A 271 15.19 4.08 24.15
C PRO A 271 14.98 2.82 25.01
N ASN A 272 16.06 2.22 25.49
CA ASN A 272 16.06 0.97 26.28
C ASN A 272 15.10 1.00 27.48
N GLU A 273 15.03 2.12 28.20
CA GLU A 273 14.21 2.24 29.40
C GLU A 273 12.72 2.05 29.15
N ILE A 274 12.23 2.39 27.95
CA ILE A 274 10.81 2.26 27.59
C ILE A 274 10.47 0.78 27.41
N GLU A 275 11.29 0.06 26.65
CA GLU A 275 11.14 -1.38 26.47
C GLU A 275 11.20 -2.11 27.80
N GLU A 276 12.18 -1.80 28.67
CA GLU A 276 12.30 -2.46 29.97
C GLU A 276 11.04 -2.28 30.84
N ARG A 277 10.53 -1.05 30.95
CA ARG A 277 9.33 -0.75 31.74
C ARG A 277 8.09 -1.42 31.17
N ILE A 278 7.90 -1.39 29.85
CA ILE A 278 6.74 -2.00 29.23
C ILE A 278 6.83 -3.53 29.28
N SER A 279 7.99 -4.12 29.03
CA SER A 279 8.18 -5.58 29.10
C SER A 279 7.86 -6.11 30.50
N GLN A 280 8.28 -5.40 31.56
CA GLN A 280 7.89 -5.73 32.93
C GLN A 280 6.37 -5.69 33.14
N LEU A 281 5.67 -4.69 32.59
CA LEU A 281 4.20 -4.64 32.64
C LEU A 281 3.55 -5.79 31.88
N LEU A 282 4.07 -6.15 30.70
CA LEU A 282 3.56 -7.26 29.90
C LEU A 282 3.68 -8.57 30.69
N GLU A 283 4.85 -8.85 31.26
CA GLU A 283 5.07 -10.05 32.09
C GLU A 283 4.12 -10.10 33.29
N GLN A 284 3.97 -9.00 34.03
CA GLN A 284 3.10 -8.92 35.20
C GLN A 284 1.63 -9.22 34.88
N HIS A 285 1.14 -8.74 33.73
CA HIS A 285 -0.26 -8.84 33.36
C HIS A 285 -0.59 -10.04 32.47
N GLN A 286 0.40 -10.64 31.79
CA GLN A 286 0.20 -11.91 31.07
C GLN A 286 0.09 -13.11 32.03
N LEU A 287 0.73 -13.05 33.20
CA LEU A 287 0.64 -14.08 34.25
C LEU A 287 -0.74 -14.16 34.95
N GLN A 288 -1.65 -13.23 34.66
CA GLN A 288 -2.99 -13.13 35.26
C GLN A 288 -4.10 -13.73 34.38
N LEU A 289 -3.74 -14.32 33.24
CA LEU A 289 -4.61 -15.04 32.30
C LEU A 289 -4.47 -16.55 32.51
#